data_AF-A0A1L9RZS1-F1
#
_entry.id   AF-A0A1L9RZS1-F1
#
_cell.length_a   1.000
_cell.length_b   1.000
_cell.length_c   1.000
_cell.angle_alpha   90.00
_cell.angle_beta   90.00
_cell.angle_gamma   90.00
#
_symmetry.space_group_name_H-M   'P 1'
#
loop_
_entity.id
_entity.type
_entity.pdbx_description
1 polymer ?
#
loop_
_entity_poly.entity_id
_entity_poly.type
_entity_poly.pdbx_seq_one_letter_code
_entity_poly.pdbx_strand_id
1 'polypeptide(L)'
;MDGESQPTDRAINPPSSDIRCTSPVTSTREDRNELKVYQARLRTVIEKLKAMKNPLSYKWRGVFLLFSTEQWVDAVSRITFDEFKVLLGSDKPPKFNDLVSLGDNYMEHPGVYLSLVSRKDTIIENHVYVGSATSCRGIAHRFNQHTNAVYSQSQAKLGSLHHGLLSDPNIPKERRFAVVAATKFPFEQDKSKILGMRYTCVVAEGIYTHWLSAIAEHFEAGQYDFLPVCPWEKSEIQYGGVCRWSPFRLPIPGKESMRSKEEKRLVRRSYDRQRRKSQTVKEKAYVRNYNKAYQSINVENRKRWQKQYRIRVKQRAEANAAQPENVEANSRVYRCSYCGKDGHHIGGCNSPGAKKFIVRPRCSHCRQPGHKITTCPRKHSSGL
;
A
#
# COMPACT_ATOMS: atom_id res chain seq x y z
N MET A 1 -14.40 16.47 44.85
CA MET A 1 -15.50 16.10 43.92
C MET A 1 -14.98 16.42 42.54
N ASP A 2 -14.20 15.50 41.99
CA ASP A 2 -13.55 15.66 40.68
C ASP A 2 -14.35 14.87 39.66
N GLY A 3 -15.02 15.60 38.77
CA GLY A 3 -15.76 15.04 37.64
C GLY A 3 -14.79 14.63 36.54
N GLU A 4 -14.56 13.33 36.40
CA GLU A 4 -13.94 12.75 35.21
C GLU A 4 -14.86 12.95 34.00
N SER A 5 -14.51 13.89 33.14
CA SER A 5 -15.13 14.06 31.82
C SER A 5 -14.69 12.92 30.90
N GLN A 6 -15.58 11.97 30.63
CA GLN A 6 -15.38 10.94 29.62
C GLN A 6 -15.29 11.56 28.21
N PRO A 7 -14.38 11.08 27.33
CA PRO A 7 -14.31 11.54 25.96
C PRO A 7 -15.52 11.00 25.19
N THR A 8 -16.42 11.89 24.78
CA THR A 8 -17.57 11.55 23.94
C THR A 8 -17.08 10.99 22.61
N ASP A 9 -17.32 9.70 22.36
CA ASP A 9 -17.16 9.05 21.07
C ASP A 9 -18.04 9.76 20.03
N ARG A 10 -17.45 10.66 19.23
CA ARG A 10 -18.14 11.25 18.08
C ARG A 10 -18.46 10.12 17.10
N ALA A 11 -19.74 9.83 16.94
CA ALA A 11 -20.25 8.84 16.00
C ALA A 11 -19.64 9.05 14.60
N ILE A 12 -18.95 8.03 14.08
CA ILE A 12 -18.50 8.01 12.69
C ILE A 12 -19.73 7.70 11.86
N ASN A 13 -20.41 8.74 11.40
CA ASN A 13 -21.53 8.56 10.46
C ASN A 13 -20.99 8.07 9.11
N PRO A 14 -21.67 7.11 8.45
CA PRO A 14 -21.35 6.80 7.06
C PRO A 14 -21.46 8.08 6.22
N PRO A 15 -20.60 8.26 5.21
CA PRO A 15 -20.54 9.50 4.44
C PRO A 15 -21.90 9.76 3.75
N SER A 16 -22.59 10.79 4.22
CA SER A 16 -23.74 11.40 3.56
C SER A 16 -23.24 12.58 2.72
N SER A 17 -23.35 12.50 1.39
CA SER A 17 -23.44 13.65 0.44
C SER A 17 -23.48 13.19 -1.04
N ASP A 18 -24.64 13.36 -1.66
CA ASP A 18 -24.94 13.87 -3.02
C ASP A 18 -23.97 13.70 -4.20
N ILE A 19 -23.31 12.55 -4.39
CA ILE A 19 -22.52 12.34 -5.60
C ILE A 19 -22.82 10.97 -6.21
N ARG A 20 -23.78 10.94 -7.13
CA ARG A 20 -23.89 9.89 -8.15
C ARG A 20 -22.92 10.22 -9.28
N CYS A 21 -21.82 9.49 -9.36
CA CYS A 21 -21.02 9.42 -10.59
C CYS A 21 -21.67 8.36 -11.48
N THR A 22 -22.80 8.68 -12.11
CA THR A 22 -23.34 7.87 -13.20
C THR A 22 -23.82 8.80 -14.31
N SER A 23 -23.22 8.66 -15.48
CA SER A 23 -23.96 8.90 -16.71
C SER A 23 -25.16 7.93 -16.70
N PRO A 24 -26.36 8.32 -17.14
CA PRO A 24 -27.49 7.41 -17.12
C PRO A 24 -27.24 6.30 -18.14
N VAL A 25 -26.76 5.15 -17.66
CA VAL A 25 -26.79 3.92 -18.44
C VAL A 25 -28.26 3.56 -18.59
N THR A 26 -28.73 3.44 -19.82
CA THR A 26 -30.04 2.85 -20.14
C THR A 26 -30.01 1.38 -19.74
N SER A 27 -30.21 1.13 -18.44
CA SER A 27 -30.16 -0.21 -17.86
C SER A 27 -31.26 -1.08 -18.45
N THR A 28 -30.85 -2.19 -19.06
CA THR A 28 -31.75 -3.23 -19.53
C THR A 28 -32.41 -3.93 -18.34
N ARG A 29 -33.47 -4.72 -18.59
CA ARG A 29 -34.11 -5.52 -17.54
C ARG A 29 -33.14 -6.56 -16.92
N GLU A 30 -32.23 -7.09 -17.73
CA GLU A 30 -31.21 -8.06 -17.29
C GLU A 30 -30.24 -7.40 -16.31
N ASP A 31 -29.75 -6.19 -16.63
CA ASP A 31 -28.86 -5.42 -15.75
C ASP A 31 -29.51 -5.20 -14.37
N ARG A 32 -30.83 -4.94 -14.31
CA ARG A 32 -31.53 -4.75 -13.02
C ARG A 32 -31.54 -6.02 -12.17
N ASN A 33 -31.59 -7.20 -12.78
CA ASN A 33 -31.53 -8.45 -12.05
C ASN A 33 -30.10 -8.69 -11.52
N GLU A 34 -29.09 -8.48 -12.35
CA GLU A 34 -27.69 -8.63 -11.95
C GLU A 34 -27.31 -7.66 -10.83
N LEU A 35 -27.80 -6.42 -10.85
CA LEU A 35 -27.61 -5.47 -9.75
C LEU A 35 -28.21 -5.97 -8.43
N LYS A 36 -29.37 -6.65 -8.46
CA LYS A 36 -29.97 -7.27 -7.26
C LYS A 36 -29.13 -8.44 -6.77
N VAL A 37 -28.65 -9.28 -7.67
CA VAL A 37 -27.77 -10.42 -7.35
C VAL A 37 -26.46 -9.92 -6.74
N TYR A 38 -25.85 -8.89 -7.32
CA TYR A 38 -24.66 -8.23 -6.77
C TYR A 38 -24.89 -7.77 -5.33
N GLN A 39 -25.98 -7.05 -5.04
CA GLN A 39 -26.26 -6.57 -3.68
C GLN A 39 -26.49 -7.71 -2.70
N ALA A 40 -27.22 -8.77 -3.11
CA ALA A 40 -27.46 -9.94 -2.28
C ALA A 40 -26.14 -10.68 -1.96
N ARG A 41 -25.28 -10.90 -2.95
CA ARG A 41 -23.95 -11.49 -2.75
C ARG A 41 -23.09 -10.62 -1.84
N LEU A 42 -23.08 -9.31 -2.06
CA LEU A 42 -22.32 -8.35 -1.25
C LEU A 42 -22.73 -8.41 0.22
N ARG A 43 -24.04 -8.45 0.50
CA ARG A 43 -24.58 -8.64 1.86
C ARG A 43 -24.06 -9.93 2.48
N THR A 44 -24.22 -11.07 1.82
CA THR A 44 -23.76 -12.38 2.29
C THR A 44 -22.27 -12.37 2.62
N VAL A 45 -21.45 -11.74 1.78
CA VAL A 45 -20.01 -11.60 2.01
C VAL A 45 -19.68 -10.76 3.23
N ILE A 46 -20.34 -9.62 3.40
CA ILE A 46 -20.15 -8.77 4.58
C ILE A 46 -20.55 -9.52 5.85
N GLU A 47 -21.66 -10.25 5.84
CA GLU A 47 -22.10 -11.07 6.97
C GLU A 47 -21.09 -12.16 7.31
N LYS A 48 -20.61 -12.90 6.29
CA LYS A 48 -19.54 -13.90 6.47
C LYS A 48 -18.29 -13.26 7.05
N LEU A 49 -17.84 -12.11 6.52
CA LEU A 49 -16.69 -11.38 7.04
C LEU A 49 -16.89 -10.97 8.51
N LYS A 50 -18.08 -10.48 8.89
CA LYS A 50 -18.41 -10.12 10.27
C LYS A 50 -18.41 -11.33 11.21
N ALA A 51 -18.83 -12.50 10.72
CA ALA A 51 -18.84 -13.74 11.49
C ALA A 51 -17.45 -14.38 11.66
N MET A 52 -16.47 -14.04 10.81
CA MET A 52 -15.12 -14.62 10.88
C MET A 52 -14.37 -14.21 12.16
N LYS A 53 -14.03 -15.21 12.98
CA LYS A 53 -13.14 -15.03 14.14
C LYS A 53 -11.67 -14.92 13.75
N ASN A 54 -11.26 -15.55 12.66
CA ASN A 54 -9.97 -15.44 11.98
C ASN A 54 -10.30 -15.49 10.48
N PRO A 55 -9.65 -14.71 9.59
CA PRO A 55 -8.33 -14.07 9.68
C PRO A 55 -8.35 -12.55 9.78
N LEU A 56 -9.52 -11.93 10.03
CA LEU A 56 -9.59 -10.48 10.20
C LEU A 56 -8.65 -10.05 11.32
N SER A 57 -7.77 -9.08 11.02
CA SER A 57 -7.00 -8.41 12.08
C SER A 57 -7.96 -7.85 13.13
N TYR A 58 -7.55 -7.79 14.40
CA TYR A 58 -8.39 -7.25 15.49
C TYR A 58 -8.94 -5.86 15.16
N LYS A 59 -8.16 -5.03 14.46
CA LYS A 59 -8.60 -3.70 14.02
C LYS A 59 -9.72 -3.76 12.97
N TRP A 60 -9.61 -4.68 12.00
CA TRP A 60 -10.62 -4.85 10.96
C TRP A 60 -11.93 -5.36 11.55
N ARG A 61 -11.88 -6.25 12.54
CA ARG A 61 -13.08 -6.64 13.30
C ARG A 61 -13.76 -5.42 13.93
N GLY A 62 -12.98 -4.58 14.61
CA GLY A 62 -13.49 -3.33 15.16
C GLY A 62 -14.17 -2.47 14.10
N VAL A 63 -13.54 -2.27 12.94
CA VAL A 63 -14.13 -1.48 11.83
C VAL A 63 -15.39 -2.10 11.26
N PHE A 64 -15.45 -3.42 11.07
CA PHE A 64 -16.66 -4.09 10.60
C PHE A 64 -17.82 -4.01 11.61
N LEU A 65 -17.52 -3.83 12.91
CA LEU A 65 -18.51 -3.60 13.96
C LEU A 65 -18.98 -2.14 14.07
N LEU A 66 -18.25 -1.18 13.48
CA LEU A 66 -18.66 0.24 13.50
C LEU A 66 -19.93 0.50 12.66
N PHE A 67 -20.22 -0.37 11.70
CA PHE A 67 -21.33 -0.19 10.78
C PHE A 67 -22.18 -1.47 10.69
N SER A 68 -23.49 -1.29 10.48
CA SER A 68 -24.39 -2.39 10.17
C SER A 68 -24.01 -3.03 8.82
N THR A 69 -24.51 -4.25 8.58
CA THR A 69 -24.31 -4.92 7.30
C THR A 69 -24.87 -4.05 6.15
N GLU A 70 -26.08 -3.51 6.32
CA GLU A 70 -26.72 -2.64 5.32
C GLU A 70 -25.93 -1.36 5.05
N GLN A 71 -25.33 -0.76 6.08
CA GLN A 71 -24.47 0.41 5.91
C GLN A 71 -23.22 0.08 5.07
N TRP A 72 -22.62 -1.10 5.25
CA TRP A 72 -21.51 -1.54 4.42
C TRP A 72 -21.94 -1.87 2.99
N VAL A 73 -23.09 -2.54 2.83
CA VAL A 73 -23.65 -2.86 1.50
C VAL A 73 -23.90 -1.56 0.72
N ASP A 74 -24.60 -0.60 1.33
CA ASP A 74 -24.85 0.70 0.70
C ASP A 74 -23.55 1.43 0.40
N ALA A 75 -22.61 1.52 1.37
CA ALA A 75 -21.37 2.25 1.17
C ALA A 75 -20.50 1.66 0.06
N VAL A 76 -20.34 0.34 0.00
CA VAL A 76 -19.52 -0.34 -1.04
C VAL A 76 -20.24 -0.30 -2.39
N SER A 77 -21.54 -0.60 -2.43
CA SER A 77 -22.34 -0.55 -3.65
C SER A 77 -22.33 0.85 -4.26
N ARG A 78 -22.53 1.89 -3.44
CA ARG A 78 -22.58 3.29 -3.90
C ARG A 78 -21.30 3.75 -4.60
N ILE A 79 -20.13 3.34 -4.11
CA ILE A 79 -18.85 3.74 -4.71
C ILE A 79 -18.47 2.90 -5.93
N THR A 80 -19.16 1.79 -6.18
CA THR A 80 -18.83 0.84 -7.26
C THR A 80 -19.57 1.22 -8.52
N PHE A 81 -18.93 1.10 -9.69
CA PHE A 81 -19.57 1.40 -10.97
C PHE A 81 -20.55 0.29 -11.38
N ASP A 82 -21.62 0.69 -12.06
CA ASP A 82 -22.72 -0.21 -12.39
C ASP A 82 -22.28 -1.31 -13.36
N GLU A 83 -21.39 -1.00 -14.30
CA GLU A 83 -20.80 -1.98 -15.23
C GLU A 83 -20.07 -3.10 -14.49
N PHE A 84 -19.34 -2.74 -13.43
CA PHE A 84 -18.65 -3.74 -12.61
C PHE A 84 -19.62 -4.50 -11.70
N LYS A 85 -20.69 -3.86 -11.20
CA LYS A 85 -21.73 -4.56 -10.43
C LYS A 85 -22.46 -5.59 -11.27
N VAL A 86 -22.80 -5.25 -12.51
CA VAL A 86 -23.42 -6.13 -13.51
C VAL A 86 -22.53 -7.37 -13.69
N LEU A 87 -21.24 -7.19 -14.01
CA LEU A 87 -20.29 -8.31 -14.14
C LEU A 87 -20.21 -9.21 -12.90
N LEU A 88 -20.21 -8.61 -11.71
CA LEU A 88 -20.14 -9.36 -10.46
C LEU A 88 -21.49 -9.95 -10.02
N GLY A 89 -22.58 -9.49 -10.62
CA GLY A 89 -23.94 -9.98 -10.45
C GLY A 89 -24.28 -11.16 -11.36
N SER A 90 -23.52 -11.36 -12.45
CA SER A 90 -23.73 -12.44 -13.40
C SER A 90 -23.54 -13.83 -12.77
N ASP A 91 -24.14 -14.85 -13.38
CA ASP A 91 -24.07 -16.23 -12.87
C ASP A 91 -22.67 -16.83 -12.96
N LYS A 92 -21.93 -16.49 -14.02
CA LYS A 92 -20.55 -16.94 -14.25
C LYS A 92 -19.53 -15.91 -13.76
N PRO A 93 -18.31 -16.32 -13.36
CA PRO A 93 -17.27 -15.36 -13.02
C PRO A 93 -16.91 -14.50 -14.25
N PRO A 94 -16.58 -13.21 -14.05
CA PRO A 94 -16.14 -12.37 -15.16
C PRO A 94 -14.86 -12.93 -15.76
N LYS A 95 -14.76 -12.95 -17.09
CA LYS A 95 -13.53 -13.33 -17.81
C LYS A 95 -12.55 -12.17 -17.80
N PHE A 96 -11.28 -12.47 -18.11
CA PHE A 96 -10.25 -11.43 -18.19
C PHE A 96 -10.60 -10.31 -19.17
N ASN A 97 -11.16 -10.65 -20.33
CA ASN A 97 -11.58 -9.65 -21.34
C ASN A 97 -12.73 -8.76 -20.85
N ASP A 98 -13.62 -9.30 -20.02
CA ASP A 98 -14.71 -8.53 -19.40
C ASP A 98 -14.14 -7.50 -18.42
N LEU A 99 -13.06 -7.84 -17.72
CA LEU A 99 -12.37 -6.89 -16.83
C LEU A 99 -11.60 -5.82 -17.61
N VAL A 100 -11.02 -6.17 -18.76
CA VAL A 100 -10.31 -5.22 -19.64
C VAL A 100 -11.27 -4.21 -20.28
N SER A 101 -12.54 -4.58 -20.49
CA SER A 101 -13.54 -3.71 -21.13
C SER A 101 -14.07 -2.60 -20.21
N LEU A 102 -13.88 -2.69 -18.89
CA LEU A 102 -14.34 -1.71 -17.89
C LEU A 102 -13.73 -0.30 -18.05
N GLY A 103 -12.72 -0.13 -18.91
CA GLY A 103 -12.20 1.16 -19.35
C GLY A 103 -11.22 1.85 -18.38
N ASP A 104 -10.49 2.81 -18.94
CA ASP A 104 -9.46 3.59 -18.23
C ASP A 104 -10.05 4.92 -17.73
N ASN A 105 -10.74 4.90 -16.59
CA ASN A 105 -11.20 6.15 -15.95
C ASN A 105 -10.12 6.67 -14.99
N TYR A 106 -9.16 7.43 -15.52
CA TYR A 106 -8.16 8.12 -14.70
C TYR A 106 -8.83 9.14 -13.80
N MET A 107 -8.84 8.88 -12.49
CA MET A 107 -9.43 9.79 -11.52
C MET A 107 -8.46 10.16 -10.40
N GLU A 108 -8.45 11.44 -10.05
CA GLU A 108 -7.79 11.97 -8.85
C GLU A 108 -8.54 11.62 -7.55
N HIS A 109 -9.57 10.78 -7.67
CA HIS A 109 -10.43 10.37 -6.59
C HIS A 109 -9.93 9.09 -5.91
N PRO A 110 -10.15 8.94 -4.59
CA PRO A 110 -9.95 7.66 -3.93
C PRO A 110 -10.91 6.60 -4.47
N GLY A 111 -10.52 5.33 -4.39
CA GLY A 111 -11.31 4.24 -4.95
C GLY A 111 -10.59 2.91 -4.99
N VAL A 112 -11.10 2.01 -5.82
CA VAL A 112 -10.56 0.65 -6.06
C VAL A 112 -10.31 0.49 -7.56
N TYR A 113 -9.18 -0.11 -7.88
CA TYR A 113 -8.77 -0.41 -9.23
C TYR A 113 -8.33 -1.88 -9.34
N LEU A 114 -8.42 -2.41 -10.55
CA LEU A 114 -7.81 -3.66 -10.97
C LEU A 114 -6.50 -3.33 -11.66
N SER A 115 -5.49 -4.20 -11.51
CA SER A 115 -4.39 -4.25 -12.47
C SER A 115 -4.37 -5.59 -13.18
N LEU A 116 -4.41 -5.51 -14.51
CA LEU A 116 -4.61 -6.64 -15.42
C LEU A 116 -3.30 -6.87 -16.17
N VAL A 117 -2.79 -8.10 -16.11
CA VAL A 117 -1.50 -8.46 -16.71
C VAL A 117 -1.67 -9.75 -17.49
N SER A 118 -1.39 -9.71 -18.80
CA SER A 118 -1.37 -10.89 -19.67
C SER A 118 0.06 -11.29 -20.01
N ARG A 119 0.35 -12.58 -19.97
CA ARG A 119 1.67 -13.20 -20.15
C ARG A 119 1.50 -14.43 -21.03
N LYS A 120 2.04 -14.37 -22.25
CA LYS A 120 1.90 -15.45 -23.25
C LYS A 120 2.65 -16.74 -22.90
N ASP A 121 3.54 -16.70 -21.91
CA ASP A 121 4.50 -17.77 -21.62
C ASP A 121 4.18 -18.57 -20.34
N THR A 122 2.92 -18.56 -19.88
CA THR A 122 2.49 -19.29 -18.66
C THR A 122 1.22 -20.09 -18.88
N ILE A 123 1.08 -21.20 -18.13
CA ILE A 123 -0.15 -22.01 -18.08
C ILE A 123 -1.37 -21.13 -17.76
N ILE A 124 -1.20 -20.18 -16.84
CA ILE A 124 -2.16 -19.11 -16.60
C ILE A 124 -1.63 -17.86 -17.30
N GLU A 125 -2.21 -17.52 -18.43
CA GLU A 125 -1.75 -16.37 -19.21
C GLU A 125 -2.12 -15.06 -18.53
N ASN A 126 -3.26 -15.02 -17.86
CA ASN A 126 -3.87 -13.78 -17.41
C ASN A 126 -3.86 -13.66 -15.89
N HIS A 127 -3.56 -12.46 -15.38
CA HIS A 127 -3.40 -12.21 -13.96
C HIS A 127 -4.15 -10.95 -13.53
N VAL A 128 -4.79 -11.03 -12.36
CA VAL A 128 -5.57 -9.94 -11.77
C VAL A 128 -4.99 -9.55 -10.41
N TYR A 129 -4.77 -8.25 -10.24
CA TYR A 129 -4.48 -7.59 -8.98
C TYR A 129 -5.64 -6.68 -8.61
N VAL A 130 -5.99 -6.59 -7.33
CA VAL A 130 -6.95 -5.61 -6.82
C VAL A 130 -6.21 -4.71 -5.83
N GLY A 131 -6.37 -3.40 -5.98
CA GLY A 131 -5.77 -2.43 -5.08
C GLY A 131 -6.69 -1.25 -4.80
N SER A 132 -6.50 -0.60 -3.64
CA SER A 132 -7.17 0.67 -3.34
C SER A 132 -6.23 1.87 -3.41
N ALA A 133 -6.82 3.01 -3.74
CA ALA A 133 -6.24 4.33 -3.62
C ALA A 133 -6.96 5.09 -2.51
N THR A 134 -6.38 5.12 -1.31
CA THR A 134 -6.97 5.77 -0.12
C THR A 134 -6.36 7.14 0.20
N SER A 135 -5.36 7.56 -0.58
CA SER A 135 -4.68 8.86 -0.40
C SER A 135 -5.45 9.99 -1.10
N CYS A 136 -5.22 11.24 -0.69
CA CYS A 136 -5.77 12.42 -1.35
C CYS A 136 -5.37 12.58 -2.82
N ARG A 137 -4.34 11.86 -3.29
CA ARG A 137 -3.91 11.88 -4.68
C ARG A 137 -4.63 10.82 -5.56
N GLY A 138 -5.56 10.08 -4.95
CA GLY A 138 -6.46 9.17 -5.65
C GLY A 138 -5.80 8.06 -6.46
N ILE A 139 -6.59 7.50 -7.37
CA ILE A 139 -6.25 6.37 -8.23
C ILE A 139 -5.15 6.75 -9.23
N ALA A 140 -5.19 7.96 -9.81
CA ALA A 140 -4.17 8.44 -10.73
C ALA A 140 -2.75 8.36 -10.13
N HIS A 141 -2.60 8.70 -8.84
CA HIS A 141 -1.31 8.56 -8.17
C HIS A 141 -0.86 7.11 -8.02
N ARG A 142 -1.78 6.19 -7.71
CA ARG A 142 -1.46 4.76 -7.65
C ARG A 142 -1.03 4.26 -9.02
N PHE A 143 -1.78 4.57 -10.06
CA PHE A 143 -1.42 4.23 -11.44
C PHE A 143 0.02 4.67 -11.75
N ASN A 144 0.35 5.94 -11.50
CA ASN A 144 1.70 6.48 -11.69
C ASN A 144 2.77 5.77 -10.85
N GLN A 145 2.44 5.32 -9.63
CA GLN A 145 3.35 4.50 -8.83
C GLN A 145 3.60 3.13 -9.50
N HIS A 146 2.54 2.46 -9.94
CA HIS A 146 2.66 1.13 -10.54
C HIS A 146 3.33 1.15 -11.92
N THR A 147 3.16 2.21 -12.70
CA THR A 147 3.85 2.37 -14.00
C THR A 147 5.29 2.87 -13.88
N ASN A 148 5.67 3.44 -12.74
CA ASN A 148 7.05 3.88 -12.50
C ASN A 148 7.99 2.68 -12.35
N ALA A 149 8.92 2.52 -13.29
CA ALA A 149 9.86 1.41 -13.32
C ALA A 149 10.73 1.30 -12.05
N VAL A 150 11.20 2.43 -11.51
CA VAL A 150 12.05 2.45 -10.29
C VAL A 150 11.25 1.96 -9.08
N TYR A 151 10.02 2.47 -8.92
CA TYR A 151 9.13 2.03 -7.86
C TYR A 151 8.79 0.55 -8.00
N SER A 152 8.37 0.12 -9.18
CA SER A 152 7.99 -1.27 -9.45
C SER A 152 9.16 -2.24 -9.18
N GLN A 153 10.37 -1.93 -9.66
CA GLN A 153 11.56 -2.73 -9.35
C GLN A 153 11.87 -2.77 -7.86
N SER A 154 11.68 -1.65 -7.14
CA SER A 154 11.90 -1.62 -5.69
C SER A 154 10.92 -2.52 -4.94
N GLN A 155 9.64 -2.56 -5.37
CA GLN A 155 8.62 -3.41 -4.77
C GLN A 155 8.78 -4.89 -5.17
N ALA A 156 9.23 -5.17 -6.40
CA ALA A 156 9.58 -6.50 -6.86
C ALA A 156 10.68 -7.11 -5.97
N LYS A 157 11.70 -6.32 -5.61
CA LYS A 157 12.76 -6.72 -4.67
C LYS A 157 12.25 -7.04 -3.25
N LEU A 158 11.06 -6.55 -2.88
CA LEU A 158 10.39 -6.86 -1.62
C LEU A 158 9.51 -8.13 -1.71
N GLY A 159 9.51 -8.81 -2.87
CA GLY A 159 8.74 -10.02 -3.12
C GLY A 159 7.26 -9.74 -3.37
N SER A 160 6.93 -8.63 -4.03
CA SER A 160 5.59 -8.43 -4.59
C SER A 160 5.52 -9.09 -5.98
N LEU A 161 4.73 -10.15 -6.09
CA LEU A 161 4.52 -10.86 -7.36
C LEU A 161 3.98 -9.91 -8.43
N HIS A 162 2.95 -9.14 -8.09
CA HIS A 162 2.37 -8.12 -8.95
C HIS A 162 3.43 -7.17 -9.53
N HIS A 163 4.31 -6.61 -8.70
CA HIS A 163 5.37 -5.72 -9.19
C HIS A 163 6.50 -6.45 -9.92
N GLY A 164 6.74 -7.72 -9.61
CA GLY A 164 7.62 -8.58 -10.40
C GLY A 164 7.13 -8.67 -11.84
N LEU A 165 5.84 -8.98 -12.02
CA LEU A 165 5.19 -9.04 -13.34
C LEU A 165 5.18 -7.67 -14.03
N LEU A 166 4.83 -6.58 -13.34
CA LEU A 166 4.84 -5.25 -13.95
C LEU A 166 6.23 -4.77 -14.39
N SER A 167 7.29 -5.30 -13.78
CA SER A 167 8.68 -4.95 -14.09
C SER A 167 9.32 -5.84 -15.17
N ASP A 168 8.65 -6.92 -15.57
CA ASP A 168 9.15 -7.85 -16.58
C ASP A 168 9.09 -7.17 -17.96
N PRO A 169 10.24 -7.03 -18.66
CA PRO A 169 10.28 -6.40 -19.98
C PRO A 169 9.56 -7.22 -21.06
N ASN A 170 9.35 -8.52 -20.85
CA ASN A 170 8.73 -9.42 -21.83
C ASN A 170 7.21 -9.44 -21.76
N ILE A 171 6.61 -8.79 -20.75
CA ILE A 171 5.17 -8.77 -20.54
C ILE A 171 4.55 -7.57 -21.30
N PRO A 172 3.68 -7.79 -22.30
CA PRO A 172 3.01 -6.73 -23.04
C PRO A 172 2.32 -5.74 -22.10
N LYS A 173 2.43 -4.45 -22.41
CA LYS A 173 1.94 -3.37 -21.52
C LYS A 173 0.48 -2.98 -21.74
N GLU A 174 -0.28 -3.83 -22.43
CA GLU A 174 -1.66 -3.55 -22.84
C GLU A 174 -2.58 -3.35 -21.62
N ARG A 175 -3.54 -2.43 -21.77
CA ARG A 175 -4.52 -1.92 -20.77
C ARG A 175 -4.40 -2.52 -19.37
N ARG A 176 -3.54 -1.87 -18.58
CA ARG A 176 -3.07 -2.43 -17.31
C ARG A 176 -3.97 -2.16 -16.13
N PHE A 177 -4.96 -1.27 -16.24
CA PHE A 177 -5.73 -0.85 -15.08
C PHE A 177 -7.18 -0.52 -15.42
N ALA A 178 -8.11 -1.10 -14.67
CA ALA A 178 -9.52 -0.72 -14.71
C ALA A 178 -9.91 -0.08 -13.38
N VAL A 179 -10.64 1.03 -13.42
CA VAL A 179 -11.21 1.60 -12.19
C VAL A 179 -12.60 1.02 -12.00
N VAL A 180 -12.84 0.40 -10.85
CA VAL A 180 -14.07 -0.34 -10.58
C VAL A 180 -14.92 0.26 -9.47
N ALA A 181 -14.30 1.10 -8.64
CA ALA A 181 -15.00 1.90 -7.65
C ALA A 181 -14.27 3.23 -7.45
N ALA A 182 -15.02 4.30 -7.25
CA ALA A 182 -14.48 5.62 -6.93
C ALA A 182 -15.41 6.40 -6.02
N THR A 183 -14.83 7.30 -5.24
CA THR A 183 -15.55 8.19 -4.34
C THR A 183 -14.80 9.49 -4.19
N LYS A 184 -15.45 10.59 -3.83
CA LYS A 184 -14.79 11.90 -3.71
C LYS A 184 -14.62 12.26 -2.24
N PHE A 185 -13.42 12.71 -1.85
CA PHE A 185 -13.27 13.22 -0.48
C PHE A 185 -14.22 14.41 -0.30
N PRO A 186 -14.92 14.49 0.85
CA PRO A 186 -15.69 15.69 1.15
C PRO A 186 -14.76 16.89 1.12
N PHE A 187 -15.24 18.00 0.57
CA PHE A 187 -14.52 19.28 0.60
C PHE A 187 -14.24 19.72 2.05
N GLU A 188 -15.12 19.32 2.98
CA GLU A 188 -14.93 19.49 4.40
C GLU A 188 -13.87 18.52 4.94
N GLN A 189 -12.86 19.06 5.64
CA GLN A 189 -11.76 18.32 6.27
C GLN A 189 -12.19 17.50 7.50
N ASP A 190 -13.42 16.97 7.52
CA ASP A 190 -13.86 16.07 8.58
C ASP A 190 -13.06 14.77 8.50
N LYS A 191 -12.13 14.63 9.46
CA LYS A 191 -11.23 13.48 9.58
C LYS A 191 -12.01 12.18 9.70
N SER A 192 -13.19 12.18 10.33
CA SER A 192 -14.03 11.00 10.49
C SER A 192 -14.64 10.56 9.15
N LYS A 193 -15.17 11.50 8.36
CA LYS A 193 -15.70 11.21 7.02
C LYS A 193 -14.60 10.68 6.09
N ILE A 194 -13.43 11.33 6.08
CA ILE A 194 -12.25 10.87 5.31
C ILE A 194 -11.84 9.45 5.72
N LEU A 195 -11.85 9.16 7.02
CA LEU A 195 -11.49 7.84 7.53
C LEU A 195 -12.53 6.78 7.14
N GLY A 196 -13.82 7.09 7.25
CA GLY A 196 -14.90 6.22 6.80
C GLY A 196 -14.74 5.85 5.32
N MET A 197 -14.50 6.83 4.45
CA MET A 197 -14.24 6.57 3.03
C MET A 197 -13.02 5.68 2.79
N ARG A 198 -11.92 5.91 3.51
CA ARG A 198 -10.74 5.05 3.41
C ARG A 198 -11.06 3.62 3.82
N TYR A 199 -11.88 3.43 4.84
CA TYR A 199 -12.35 2.11 5.22
C TYR A 199 -13.19 1.49 4.11
N THR A 200 -14.14 2.23 3.54
CA THR A 200 -14.96 1.76 2.41
C THR A 200 -14.11 1.31 1.22
N CYS A 201 -13.12 2.09 0.80
CA CYS A 201 -12.24 1.69 -0.31
C CYS A 201 -11.46 0.40 -0.01
N VAL A 202 -10.98 0.21 1.22
CA VAL A 202 -10.19 -0.98 1.58
C VAL A 202 -11.08 -2.20 1.82
N VAL A 203 -12.30 -2.00 2.33
CA VAL A 203 -13.32 -3.05 2.42
C VAL A 203 -13.70 -3.51 1.02
N ALA A 204 -13.96 -2.59 0.09
CA ALA A 204 -14.21 -2.91 -1.31
C ALA A 204 -13.02 -3.63 -1.96
N GLU A 205 -11.77 -3.15 -1.77
CA GLU A 205 -10.56 -3.85 -2.22
C GLU A 205 -10.52 -5.29 -1.69
N GLY A 206 -10.80 -5.49 -0.40
CA GLY A 206 -10.78 -6.81 0.23
C GLY A 206 -11.84 -7.75 -0.31
N ILE A 207 -13.06 -7.26 -0.49
CA ILE A 207 -14.18 -8.03 -1.07
C ILE A 207 -13.82 -8.44 -2.51
N TYR A 208 -13.41 -7.49 -3.35
CA TYR A 208 -13.09 -7.75 -4.75
C TYR A 208 -11.84 -8.60 -4.93
N THR A 209 -10.86 -8.48 -4.03
CA THR A 209 -9.71 -9.39 -3.99
C THR A 209 -10.17 -10.84 -3.85
N HIS A 210 -11.17 -11.11 -3.01
CA HIS A 210 -11.65 -12.47 -2.78
C HIS A 210 -12.63 -12.95 -3.85
N TRP A 211 -13.54 -12.08 -4.30
CA TRP A 211 -14.48 -12.42 -5.37
C TRP A 211 -13.80 -12.76 -6.68
N LEU A 212 -12.76 -12.01 -7.04
CA LEU A 212 -12.00 -12.28 -8.26
C LEU A 212 -10.88 -13.31 -8.04
N SER A 213 -10.83 -14.00 -6.88
CA SER A 213 -9.73 -14.90 -6.53
C SER A 213 -8.34 -14.31 -6.83
N ALA A 214 -8.17 -13.02 -6.55
CA ALA A 214 -7.00 -12.26 -6.94
C ALA A 214 -5.79 -12.49 -6.03
N ILE A 215 -5.84 -13.48 -5.12
CA ILE A 215 -4.72 -13.90 -4.26
C ILE A 215 -3.86 -14.91 -5.02
N ALA A 216 -2.54 -14.77 -4.97
CA ALA A 216 -1.67 -15.72 -5.64
C ALA A 216 -1.69 -17.10 -4.97
N GLU A 217 -1.78 -18.16 -5.79
CA GLU A 217 -2.02 -19.55 -5.35
C GLU A 217 -1.00 -20.07 -4.32
N HIS A 218 0.27 -19.69 -4.47
CA HIS A 218 1.32 -20.10 -3.53
C HIS A 218 1.18 -19.47 -2.13
N PHE A 219 0.32 -18.46 -1.97
CA PHE A 219 -0.05 -17.91 -0.66
C PHE A 219 -1.37 -18.49 -0.13
N GLU A 220 -2.11 -19.27 -0.92
CA GLU A 220 -3.38 -19.88 -0.51
C GLU A 220 -3.19 -21.09 0.41
N ALA A 221 -2.08 -21.84 0.26
CA ALA A 221 -1.81 -23.15 0.87
C ALA A 221 -1.79 -23.22 2.42
N GLY A 222 -2.18 -22.16 3.12
CA GLY A 222 -2.39 -22.18 4.57
C GLY A 222 -3.26 -21.03 5.09
N GLN A 223 -4.08 -20.40 4.24
CA GLN A 223 -4.76 -19.13 4.53
C GLN A 223 -6.24 -19.10 4.09
N TYR A 224 -6.89 -20.26 4.20
CA TYR A 224 -8.19 -20.61 3.60
C TYR A 224 -9.44 -19.89 4.12
N ASP A 225 -9.42 -19.21 5.27
CA ASP A 225 -10.70 -18.77 5.86
C ASP A 225 -11.45 -17.68 5.04
N PHE A 226 -10.82 -17.10 4.01
CA PHE A 226 -11.49 -16.15 3.11
C PHE A 226 -11.94 -16.74 1.76
N LEU A 227 -11.49 -17.95 1.39
CA LEU A 227 -11.90 -18.60 0.14
C LEU A 227 -13.42 -18.89 0.06
N PRO A 228 -14.13 -19.24 1.15
CA PRO A 228 -15.59 -19.43 1.13
C PRO A 228 -16.43 -18.17 0.84
N VAL A 229 -15.78 -17.04 0.59
CA VAL A 229 -16.38 -15.73 0.32
C VAL A 229 -16.50 -15.47 -1.19
N CYS A 230 -15.71 -16.18 -2.01
CA CYS A 230 -15.85 -16.14 -3.46
C CYS A 230 -17.20 -16.78 -3.85
N PRO A 231 -18.01 -16.15 -4.72
CA PRO A 231 -19.30 -16.70 -5.13
C PRO A 231 -19.17 -17.78 -6.22
N TRP A 232 -17.98 -17.95 -6.79
CA TRP A 232 -17.68 -18.92 -7.85
C TRP A 232 -16.61 -19.92 -7.39
N GLU A 233 -16.62 -21.10 -8.01
CA GLU A 233 -15.57 -22.08 -7.81
C GLU A 233 -14.28 -21.61 -8.48
N LYS A 234 -13.13 -21.90 -7.86
CA LYS A 234 -11.84 -21.45 -8.38
C LYS A 234 -11.55 -22.02 -9.77
N SER A 235 -12.03 -23.23 -10.07
CA SER A 235 -11.90 -23.87 -11.38
C SER A 235 -12.65 -23.15 -12.50
N GLU A 236 -13.62 -22.30 -12.18
CA GLU A 236 -14.37 -21.51 -13.16
C GLU A 236 -13.63 -20.22 -13.55
N ILE A 237 -12.63 -19.81 -12.76
CA ILE A 237 -11.89 -18.56 -12.95
C ILE A 237 -10.67 -18.81 -13.85
N GLN A 238 -10.64 -18.14 -15.00
CA GLN A 238 -9.65 -18.34 -16.06
C GLN A 238 -8.42 -17.41 -15.97
N TYR A 239 -8.10 -16.92 -14.77
CA TYR A 239 -6.95 -16.07 -14.50
C TYR A 239 -6.42 -16.29 -13.08
N GLY A 240 -5.16 -15.91 -12.88
CA GLY A 240 -4.47 -16.05 -11.61
C GLY A 240 -4.49 -14.76 -10.79
N GLY A 241 -4.56 -14.91 -9.47
CA GLY A 241 -4.35 -13.81 -8.56
C GLY A 241 -2.88 -13.42 -8.39
N VAL A 242 -2.61 -12.14 -8.13
CA VAL A 242 -1.23 -11.67 -7.81
C VAL A 242 -1.13 -10.88 -6.51
N CYS A 243 -2.24 -10.70 -5.79
CA CYS A 243 -2.24 -10.16 -4.45
C CYS A 243 -1.52 -11.13 -3.52
N ARG A 244 -0.52 -10.61 -2.80
CA ARG A 244 0.21 -11.40 -1.80
C ARG A 244 -0.64 -11.70 -0.57
N TRP A 245 -1.49 -10.75 -0.16
CA TRP A 245 -2.33 -10.85 1.02
C TRP A 245 -3.65 -10.14 0.77
N SER A 246 -4.72 -10.62 1.42
CA SER A 246 -5.94 -9.83 1.58
C SER A 246 -5.64 -8.56 2.39
N PRO A 247 -6.21 -7.39 2.03
CA PRO A 247 -6.05 -6.16 2.81
C PRO A 247 -6.59 -6.30 4.24
N PHE A 248 -7.48 -7.25 4.51
CA PHE A 248 -7.98 -7.55 5.85
C PHE A 248 -6.94 -8.18 6.80
N ARG A 249 -5.81 -8.66 6.26
CA ARG A 249 -4.64 -9.10 7.04
C ARG A 249 -3.65 -7.97 7.31
N LEU A 250 -3.76 -6.87 6.57
CA LEU A 250 -2.89 -5.71 6.69
C LEU A 250 -3.42 -4.76 7.78
N PRO A 251 -2.54 -4.00 8.45
CA PRO A 251 -2.98 -2.97 9.37
C PRO A 251 -3.78 -1.90 8.61
N ILE A 252 -4.87 -1.44 9.26
CA ILE A 252 -5.76 -0.41 8.71
C ILE A 252 -4.97 0.86 8.34
N PRO A 253 -5.11 1.38 7.11
CA PRO A 253 -4.53 2.65 6.70
C PRO A 253 -5.26 3.82 7.38
N GLY A 254 -4.81 4.21 8.57
CA GLY A 254 -5.52 5.26 9.32
C GLY A 254 -5.05 5.43 10.76
N LYS A 255 -3.88 6.05 10.92
CA LYS A 255 -3.36 6.81 12.08
C LYS A 255 -1.89 7.19 11.87
N GLU A 256 -1.22 6.56 10.90
CA GLU A 256 0.23 6.71 10.70
C GLU A 256 0.67 7.96 9.92
N SER A 257 -0.26 8.72 9.33
CA SER A 257 0.10 10.03 8.75
C SER A 257 0.38 11.10 9.81
N MET A 258 0.11 10.83 11.10
CA MET A 258 0.35 11.78 12.20
C MET A 258 1.20 11.22 13.36
N ARG A 259 1.76 10.02 13.22
CA ARG A 259 2.59 9.41 14.27
C ARG A 259 4.06 9.71 14.06
N SER A 260 4.72 10.16 15.12
CA SER A 260 6.19 10.24 15.13
C SER A 260 6.79 8.87 14.79
N LYS A 261 8.05 8.84 14.31
CA LYS A 261 8.75 7.58 14.02
C LYS A 261 8.75 6.62 15.22
N GLU A 262 8.73 7.18 16.43
CA GLU A 262 8.70 6.46 17.71
C GLU A 262 7.33 5.81 17.95
N GLU A 263 6.23 6.53 17.73
CA GLU A 263 4.88 5.96 17.86
C GLU A 263 4.60 4.87 16.83
N LYS A 264 5.09 5.02 15.58
CA LYS A 264 4.99 3.96 14.58
C LYS A 264 5.68 2.69 15.06
N ARG A 265 6.87 2.81 15.67
CA ARG A 265 7.58 1.67 16.29
C ARG A 265 6.77 1.06 17.43
N LEU A 266 6.20 1.87 18.32
CA LEU A 266 5.42 1.40 19.46
C LEU A 266 4.16 0.64 19.03
N VAL A 267 3.44 1.16 18.03
CA VAL A 267 2.22 0.54 17.49
C VAL A 267 2.55 -0.77 16.80
N ARG A 268 3.63 -0.80 15.99
CA ARG A 268 4.12 -2.03 15.37
C ARG A 268 4.51 -3.07 16.42
N ARG A 269 5.23 -2.66 17.46
CA ARG A 269 5.59 -3.53 18.60
C ARG A 269 4.37 -4.04 19.37
N SER A 270 3.33 -3.23 19.54
CA SER A 270 2.10 -3.65 20.20
C SER A 270 1.33 -4.68 19.36
N TYR A 271 1.21 -4.42 18.06
CA TYR A 271 0.62 -5.35 17.09
C TYR A 271 1.40 -6.67 17.05
N ASP A 272 2.73 -6.62 16.93
CA ASP A 272 3.57 -7.82 16.91
C ASP A 272 3.46 -8.60 18.23
N ARG A 273 3.32 -7.91 19.37
CA ARG A 273 3.08 -8.55 20.67
C ARG A 273 1.73 -9.26 20.72
N GLN A 274 0.65 -8.60 20.31
CA GLN A 274 -0.68 -9.22 20.27
C GLN A 274 -0.71 -10.41 19.30
N ARG A 275 -0.13 -10.26 18.10
CA ARG A 275 0.00 -11.34 17.13
C ARG A 275 0.76 -12.54 17.70
N ARG A 276 1.87 -12.30 18.41
CA ARG A 276 2.64 -13.38 19.06
C ARG A 276 1.85 -14.08 20.17
N LYS A 277 1.01 -13.34 20.90
CA LYS A 277 0.12 -13.89 21.93
C LYS A 277 -0.96 -14.79 21.33
N SER A 278 -1.53 -14.41 20.18
CA SER A 278 -2.60 -15.16 19.52
C SER A 278 -2.13 -16.33 18.65
N GLN A 279 -0.82 -16.50 18.45
CA GLN A 279 -0.28 -17.58 17.62
C GLN A 279 -0.31 -18.93 18.33
N THR A 280 -0.76 -19.95 17.59
CA THR A 280 -0.64 -21.37 17.95
C THR A 280 0.82 -21.82 18.01
N VAL A 281 1.08 -22.97 18.64
CA VAL A 281 2.44 -23.55 18.73
C VAL A 281 3.03 -23.79 17.34
N LYS A 282 2.21 -24.30 16.40
CA LYS A 282 2.60 -24.56 15.02
C LYS A 282 2.97 -23.27 14.28
N GLU A 283 2.19 -22.21 14.42
CA GLU A 283 2.51 -20.90 13.83
C GLU A 283 3.77 -20.27 14.43
N LYS A 284 3.97 -20.41 15.75
CA LYS A 284 5.21 -19.97 16.41
C LYS A 284 6.43 -20.73 15.90
N ALA A 285 6.30 -22.03 15.64
CA ALA A 285 7.37 -22.84 15.05
C ALA A 285 7.67 -22.39 13.60
N TYR A 286 6.63 -22.21 12.78
CA TYR A 286 6.77 -21.70 11.42
C TYR A 286 7.46 -20.34 11.38
N VAL A 287 7.02 -19.37 12.19
CA VAL A 287 7.64 -18.03 12.24
C VAL A 287 9.09 -18.09 12.71
N ARG A 288 9.44 -18.98 13.65
CA ARG A 288 10.83 -19.18 14.06
C ARG A 288 11.68 -19.72 12.91
N ASN A 289 11.20 -20.72 12.18
CA ASN A 289 11.93 -21.31 11.04
C ASN A 289 12.07 -20.30 9.90
N TYR A 290 11.00 -19.57 9.58
CA TYR A 290 11.03 -18.49 8.60
C TYR A 290 12.03 -17.40 8.98
N ASN A 291 12.04 -16.94 10.24
CA ASN A 291 12.98 -15.92 10.68
C ASN A 291 14.43 -16.40 10.65
N LYS A 292 14.70 -17.67 10.98
CA LYS A 292 16.03 -18.29 10.83
C LYS A 292 16.48 -18.28 9.38
N ALA A 293 15.63 -18.74 8.45
CA ALA A 293 15.92 -18.74 7.02
C ALA A 293 16.09 -17.31 6.46
N TYR A 294 15.28 -16.37 6.91
CA TYR A 294 15.39 -14.97 6.51
C TYR A 294 16.68 -14.32 7.01
N GLN A 295 17.12 -14.65 8.23
CA GLN A 295 18.39 -14.18 8.78
C GLN A 295 19.59 -14.75 8.02
N SER A 296 19.58 -16.04 7.65
CA SER A 296 20.67 -16.63 6.85
C SER A 296 20.77 -15.95 5.48
N ILE A 297 19.64 -15.76 4.78
CA ILE A 297 19.58 -15.05 3.51
C ILE A 297 20.10 -13.60 3.64
N ASN A 298 19.72 -12.89 4.71
CA ASN A 298 20.21 -11.52 4.93
C ASN A 298 21.71 -11.46 5.21
N VAL A 299 22.27 -12.41 5.95
CA VAL A 299 23.71 -12.51 6.18
C VAL A 299 24.44 -12.75 4.86
N GLU A 300 23.93 -13.65 4.03
CA GLU A 300 24.51 -13.96 2.72
C GLU A 300 24.42 -12.78 1.75
N ASN A 301 23.26 -12.13 1.67
CA ASN A 301 23.09 -10.90 0.90
C ASN A 301 24.00 -9.77 1.39
N ARG A 302 24.23 -9.65 2.70
CA ARG A 302 25.17 -8.67 3.25
C ARG A 302 26.60 -8.97 2.83
N LYS A 303 27.02 -10.25 2.85
CA LYS A 303 28.32 -10.69 2.33
C LYS A 303 28.46 -10.38 0.84
N ARG A 304 27.44 -10.69 0.03
CA ARG A 304 27.40 -10.39 -1.40
C ARG A 304 27.49 -8.90 -1.69
N TRP A 305 26.75 -8.09 -0.94
CA TRP A 305 26.79 -6.63 -1.04
C TRP A 305 28.16 -6.07 -0.66
N GLN A 306 28.77 -6.56 0.43
CA GLN A 306 30.13 -6.16 0.82
C GLN A 306 31.16 -6.53 -0.25
N LYS A 307 31.04 -7.72 -0.85
CA LYS A 307 31.89 -8.16 -1.99
C LYS A 307 31.74 -7.21 -3.18
N GLN A 308 30.50 -6.91 -3.60
CA GLN A 308 30.22 -5.98 -4.70
C GLN A 308 30.68 -4.55 -4.40
N TYR A 309 30.56 -4.12 -3.14
CA TYR A 309 31.05 -2.80 -2.70
C TYR A 309 32.56 -2.72 -2.83
N ARG A 310 33.30 -3.74 -2.37
CA ARG A 310 34.76 -3.82 -2.53
C ARG A 310 35.18 -3.80 -3.99
N ILE A 311 34.48 -4.53 -4.86
CA ILE A 311 34.74 -4.54 -6.31
C ILE A 311 34.55 -3.12 -6.88
N ARG A 312 33.43 -2.45 -6.58
CA ARG A 312 33.16 -1.08 -7.04
C ARG A 312 34.19 -0.07 -6.55
N VAL A 313 34.66 -0.21 -5.31
CA VAL A 313 35.72 0.65 -4.75
C VAL A 313 37.03 0.45 -5.53
N LYS A 314 37.40 -0.80 -5.83
CA LYS A 314 38.59 -1.10 -6.65
C LYS A 314 38.47 -0.56 -8.07
N GLN A 315 37.37 -0.85 -8.76
CA GLN A 315 37.12 -0.34 -10.12
C GLN A 315 37.15 1.19 -10.17
N ARG A 316 36.62 1.88 -9.15
CA ARG A 316 36.69 3.33 -9.06
C ARG A 316 38.12 3.83 -8.83
N ALA A 317 38.92 3.13 -8.01
CA ALA A 317 40.32 3.47 -7.81
C ALA A 317 41.13 3.28 -9.10
N GLU A 318 40.91 2.18 -9.81
CA GLU A 318 41.54 1.89 -11.12
C GLU A 318 41.14 2.94 -12.17
N ALA A 319 39.85 3.28 -12.26
CA ALA A 319 39.37 4.33 -13.17
C ALA A 319 39.97 5.70 -12.85
N ASN A 320 40.05 6.06 -11.56
CA ASN A 320 40.69 7.31 -11.12
C ASN A 320 42.21 7.31 -11.42
N ALA A 321 42.88 6.17 -11.28
CA ALA A 321 44.30 6.04 -11.61
C ALA A 321 44.56 6.13 -13.13
N ALA A 322 43.62 5.65 -13.95
CA ALA A 322 43.69 5.71 -15.41
C ALA A 322 43.38 7.11 -15.97
N GLN A 323 42.72 7.99 -15.21
CA GLN A 323 42.39 9.36 -15.62
C GLN A 323 42.70 10.37 -14.50
N PRO A 324 43.99 10.57 -14.16
CA PRO A 324 44.40 11.41 -13.04
C PRO A 324 43.94 12.88 -13.19
N GLU A 325 43.84 13.35 -14.44
CA GLU A 325 43.46 14.72 -14.82
C GLU A 325 42.03 15.10 -14.40
N ASN A 326 41.14 14.10 -14.23
CA ASN A 326 39.75 14.30 -13.82
C ASN A 326 39.53 14.22 -12.29
N VAL A 327 40.56 13.87 -11.51
CA VAL A 327 40.43 13.69 -10.05
C VAL A 327 40.45 15.04 -9.32
N GLU A 328 41.21 16.02 -9.81
CA GLU A 328 41.26 17.36 -9.21
C GLU A 328 39.95 18.14 -9.41
N ALA A 329 39.33 18.04 -10.59
CA ALA A 329 38.08 18.74 -10.92
C ALA A 329 36.85 18.27 -10.10
N ASN A 330 36.88 17.03 -9.58
CA ASN A 330 35.79 16.46 -8.77
C ASN A 330 36.11 16.36 -7.27
N SER A 331 37.28 16.82 -6.82
CA SER A 331 37.57 16.95 -5.40
C SER A 331 36.80 18.16 -4.86
N ARG A 332 35.51 17.96 -4.56
CA ARG A 332 34.79 18.93 -3.72
C ARG A 332 35.55 19.00 -2.41
N VAL A 333 36.23 20.11 -2.19
CA VAL A 333 36.93 20.42 -0.96
C VAL A 333 35.90 20.39 0.17
N TYR A 334 35.86 19.29 0.91
CA TYR A 334 34.92 19.11 2.01
C TYR A 334 35.43 19.88 3.22
N ARG A 335 34.76 20.99 3.52
CA ARG A 335 35.00 21.76 4.74
C ARG A 335 34.36 21.06 5.94
N CYS A 336 35.15 20.74 6.96
CA CYS A 336 34.67 20.14 8.19
C CYS A 336 33.68 21.08 8.89
N SER A 337 32.45 20.62 9.12
CA SER A 337 31.40 21.42 9.76
C SER A 337 31.66 21.72 11.24
N TYR A 338 32.65 21.07 11.86
CA TYR A 338 33.04 21.32 13.25
C TYR A 338 34.18 22.34 13.34
N CYS A 339 35.34 22.05 12.76
CA CYS A 339 36.52 22.91 12.87
C CYS A 339 36.69 23.92 11.72
N GLY A 340 35.86 23.84 10.67
CA GLY A 340 35.91 24.76 9.53
C GLY A 340 37.11 24.57 8.59
N LYS A 341 37.99 23.60 8.85
CA LYS A 341 39.13 23.28 7.99
C LYS A 341 38.73 22.35 6.86
N ASP A 342 39.39 22.52 5.73
CA ASP A 342 39.16 21.75 4.51
C ASP A 342 39.88 20.37 4.56
N GLY A 343 39.52 19.47 3.64
CA GLY A 343 40.21 18.17 3.47
C GLY A 343 39.71 17.03 4.37
N HIS A 344 38.72 17.25 5.24
CA HIS A 344 38.12 16.16 6.03
C HIS A 344 36.66 16.44 6.43
N HIS A 345 35.91 15.36 6.65
CA HIS A 345 34.58 15.42 7.27
C HIS A 345 34.66 15.37 8.79
N ILE A 346 33.58 15.78 9.48
CA ILE A 346 33.50 15.74 10.95
C ILE A 346 33.82 14.37 11.55
N GLY A 347 33.49 13.27 10.86
CA GLY A 347 33.79 11.91 11.30
C GLY A 347 35.30 11.59 11.35
N GLY A 348 36.13 12.33 10.63
CA GLY A 348 37.59 12.27 10.66
C GLY A 348 38.24 13.50 11.31
N CYS A 349 37.48 14.31 12.04
CA CYS A 349 38.01 15.51 12.68
C CYS A 349 38.73 15.16 13.98
N ASN A 350 40.02 15.50 14.06
CA ASN A 350 40.86 15.26 15.24
C ASN A 350 40.76 16.37 16.30
N SER A 351 39.95 17.40 16.07
CA SER A 351 39.73 18.45 17.07
C SER A 351 39.08 17.87 18.33
N PRO A 352 39.57 18.21 19.55
CA PRO A 352 38.99 17.77 20.80
C PRO A 352 37.48 18.06 20.83
N GLY A 353 36.65 17.05 21.12
CA GLY A 353 35.18 17.20 21.19
C GLY A 353 34.41 16.87 19.91
N ALA A 354 35.07 16.68 18.75
CA ALA A 354 34.38 16.39 17.49
C ALA A 354 33.58 15.06 17.53
N LYS A 355 34.05 14.06 18.27
CA LYS A 355 33.37 12.76 18.45
C LYS A 355 32.15 12.79 19.37
N LYS A 356 32.00 13.83 20.21
CA LYS A 356 30.86 13.99 21.14
C LYS A 356 29.80 14.97 20.62
N PHE A 357 30.05 15.62 19.49
CA PHE A 357 29.12 16.59 18.91
C PHE A 357 27.99 15.88 18.14
N ILE A 358 26.80 15.78 18.74
CA ILE A 358 25.56 15.60 17.98
C ILE A 358 25.33 16.94 17.27
N VAL A 359 25.87 17.09 16.06
CA VAL A 359 25.66 18.28 15.25
C VAL A 359 24.18 18.39 14.96
N ARG A 360 23.48 19.32 15.64
CA ARG A 360 22.23 19.84 15.11
C ARG A 360 22.62 20.56 13.81
N PRO A 361 22.16 20.09 12.63
CA PRO A 361 22.57 20.66 11.36
C PRO A 361 22.31 22.17 11.37
N ARG A 362 23.30 22.96 10.96
CA ARG A 362 23.11 24.40 10.75
C ARG A 362 22.10 24.60 9.63
N CYS A 363 21.25 25.60 9.76
CA CYS A 363 20.28 25.92 8.72
C CYS A 363 21.03 26.31 7.43
N SER A 364 20.72 25.67 6.30
CA SER A 364 21.39 25.97 5.01
C SER A 364 21.12 27.39 4.49
N HIS A 365 20.06 28.06 4.96
CA HIS A 365 19.76 29.46 4.64
C HIS A 365 20.57 30.45 5.49
N CYS A 366 20.31 30.53 6.80
CA CYS A 366 20.94 31.53 7.68
C CYS A 366 22.25 31.08 8.36
N ARG A 367 22.69 29.83 8.17
CA ARG A 367 23.88 29.20 8.79
C ARG A 367 23.90 29.16 10.33
N GLN A 368 22.83 29.59 10.99
CA GLN A 368 22.68 29.48 12.45
C GLN A 368 22.40 28.03 12.86
N PRO A 369 22.97 27.55 13.99
CA PRO A 369 22.69 26.22 14.51
C PRO A 369 21.26 26.12 15.10
N GLY A 370 20.83 24.90 15.39
CA GLY A 370 19.61 24.64 16.18
C GLY A 370 18.30 24.49 15.39
N HIS A 371 18.27 24.76 14.08
CA HIS A 371 17.07 24.61 13.25
C HIS A 371 17.38 24.24 11.79
N LYS A 372 16.39 23.76 11.04
CA LYS A 372 16.51 23.42 9.61
C LYS A 372 16.02 24.59 8.74
N ILE A 373 16.34 24.59 7.45
CA ILE A 373 15.85 25.60 6.48
C ILE A 373 14.32 25.72 6.44
N THR A 374 13.61 24.60 6.68
CA THR A 374 12.14 24.55 6.72
C THR A 374 11.54 25.24 7.93
N THR A 375 12.35 25.54 8.95
CA THR A 375 11.93 26.21 10.19
C THR A 375 12.82 27.43 10.43
N CYS A 376 13.36 28.03 9.37
CA CYS A 376 14.29 29.14 9.48
C CYS A 376 13.51 30.44 9.68
N PRO A 377 13.63 31.12 10.84
CA PRO A 377 12.86 32.34 11.10
C PRO A 377 13.18 33.44 10.08
N ARG A 378 14.43 33.51 9.59
CA ARG A 378 14.87 34.44 8.55
C ARG A 378 14.31 34.16 7.15
N LYS A 379 13.89 32.92 6.86
CA LYS A 379 13.29 32.57 5.57
C LYS A 379 11.82 32.99 5.49
N HIS A 380 11.14 33.08 6.63
CA HIS A 380 9.74 33.50 6.72
C HIS A 380 9.57 35.01 6.91
N SER A 381 10.64 35.74 7.23
CA SER A 381 10.63 37.19 7.43
C SER A 381 11.05 38.00 6.19
N SER A 382 11.45 37.34 5.10
CA SER A 382 11.79 37.97 3.82
C SER A 382 10.59 38.02 2.84
N GLY A 383 9.38 38.09 3.37
CA GLY A 383 8.14 38.30 2.62
C GLY A 383 7.59 39.71 2.83
N LEU A 384 8.41 40.72 2.50
CA LEU A 384 8.00 42.09 2.21
C LEU A 384 8.53 42.44 0.82
#